data_AF-A0A183E7C5-F1
#
_entry.id   AF-A0A183E7C5-F1
#
_cell.length_a   1.000
_cell.length_b   1.000
_cell.length_c   1.000
_cell.angle_alpha   90.00
_cell.angle_beta   90.00
_cell.angle_gamma   90.00
#
_symmetry.space_group_name_H-M   'P 1'
#
loop_
_entity.id
_entity.type
_entity.pdbx_description
1 polymer ?
#
loop_
_entity_poly.entity_id
_entity_poly.type
_entity_poly.pdbx_seq_one_letter_code
_entity_poly.pdbx_strand_id
1 'polypeptide(L)'
;MDSAAELLHIPCRSSGQHNMSASELCDNDDMATSLVVDSVLGFRTHKMSLNYRSPKRHEQTELKEILEKYIGDQDMRSTIQKIFRVKRVSRFLKQRTLPKQIAFRDHLLRFLQMFTSSSGFTVQPCFRYRAENRRGGMLVATKPWQKGDVIDSLVGVLGDLRNDKELQLLRKDVNDFSVMYSTRCVQSRWFPFSAS
;
A
#
# COMPACT_ATOMS: atom_id res chain seq x y z
N MET A 1 -21.70 14.10 -10.61
CA MET A 1 -22.02 13.13 -9.55
C MET A 1 -20.76 12.87 -8.77
N ASP A 2 -20.79 13.02 -7.46
CA ASP A 2 -19.60 13.13 -6.61
C ASP A 2 -18.99 11.73 -6.40
N SER A 3 -18.01 11.34 -7.23
CA SER A 3 -17.42 9.99 -7.22
C SER A 3 -16.88 9.56 -5.85
N ALA A 4 -16.52 10.52 -5.00
CA ALA A 4 -16.10 10.26 -3.62
C ALA A 4 -17.23 9.68 -2.75
N ALA A 5 -18.50 10.05 -2.99
CA ALA A 5 -19.63 9.52 -2.24
C ALA A 5 -19.90 8.05 -2.58
N GLU A 6 -19.81 7.67 -3.85
CA GLU A 6 -19.98 6.27 -4.30
C GLU A 6 -18.95 5.34 -3.68
N LEU A 7 -17.69 5.77 -3.61
CA LEU A 7 -16.60 5.01 -2.99
C LEU A 7 -16.85 4.72 -1.49
N LEU A 8 -17.56 5.60 -0.79
CA LEU A 8 -17.85 5.46 0.65
C LEU A 8 -19.05 4.53 0.93
N HIS A 9 -19.85 4.20 -0.09
CA HIS A 9 -20.96 3.26 0.01
C HIS A 9 -20.55 1.80 -0.24
N ILE A 10 -19.42 1.58 -0.90
CA ILE A 10 -18.89 0.23 -1.12
C ILE A 10 -18.48 -0.37 0.24
N PRO A 11 -18.76 -1.67 0.51
CA PRO A 11 -18.27 -2.34 1.71
C PRO A 11 -16.75 -2.28 1.82
N CYS A 12 -16.21 -2.17 3.03
CA CYS A 12 -14.76 -2.21 3.28
C CYS A 12 -14.25 -3.66 3.26
N ARG A 13 -14.39 -4.34 2.12
CA ARG A 13 -13.85 -5.69 1.89
C ARG A 13 -12.97 -5.66 0.65
N SER A 14 -11.68 -5.92 0.82
CA SER A 14 -10.75 -6.14 -0.29
C SER A 14 -10.85 -7.60 -0.73
N SER A 15 -11.13 -7.86 -2.02
CA SER A 15 -11.00 -9.21 -2.59
C SER A 15 -9.53 -9.52 -2.85
N GLY A 16 -9.07 -10.77 -2.85
CA GLY A 16 -7.67 -11.10 -3.19
C GLY A 16 -7.28 -10.81 -4.66
N GLN A 17 -8.27 -10.51 -5.52
CA GLN A 17 -8.09 -10.35 -6.96
C GLN A 17 -8.07 -8.87 -7.35
N HIS A 18 -7.32 -8.54 -8.40
CA HIS A 18 -7.29 -7.19 -8.99
C HIS A 18 -7.17 -7.29 -10.51
N ASN A 19 -7.66 -6.26 -11.20
CA ASN A 19 -7.53 -6.10 -12.65
C ASN A 19 -6.60 -4.92 -13.01
N MET A 20 -5.76 -4.48 -12.07
CA MET A 20 -4.81 -3.38 -12.30
C MET A 20 -3.66 -3.83 -13.20
N SER A 21 -3.27 -2.96 -14.13
CA SER A 21 -2.01 -3.13 -14.87
C SER A 21 -0.79 -2.95 -13.95
N ALA A 22 0.39 -3.47 -14.32
CA ALA A 22 1.62 -3.30 -13.53
C ALA A 22 1.93 -1.83 -13.19
N SER A 23 1.79 -0.91 -14.15
CA SER A 23 2.01 0.53 -13.90
C SER A 23 0.96 1.12 -12.97
N GLU A 24 -0.30 0.71 -13.10
CA GLU A 24 -1.36 1.17 -12.21
C GLU A 24 -1.16 0.66 -10.78
N LEU A 25 -0.70 -0.59 -10.63
CA LEU A 25 -0.38 -1.15 -9.34
C LEU A 25 0.82 -0.43 -8.70
N CYS A 26 1.86 -0.10 -9.48
CA CYS A 26 2.99 0.72 -9.00
C CYS A 26 2.52 2.08 -8.45
N ASP A 27 1.69 2.81 -9.22
CA ASP A 27 1.18 4.11 -8.80
C ASP A 27 0.31 4.01 -7.53
N ASN A 28 -0.56 2.99 -7.49
CA ASN A 28 -1.50 2.79 -6.40
C ASN A 28 -0.77 2.36 -5.13
N ASP A 29 0.24 1.50 -5.23
CA ASP A 29 1.07 1.07 -4.12
C ASP A 29 1.91 2.21 -3.55
N ASP A 30 2.62 2.95 -4.42
CA ASP A 30 3.42 4.10 -3.99
C ASP A 30 2.57 5.15 -3.28
N MET A 31 1.33 5.35 -3.75
CA MET A 31 0.38 6.21 -3.06
C MET A 31 -0.08 5.59 -1.74
N ALA A 32 -0.53 4.34 -1.71
CA ALA A 32 -1.06 3.70 -0.51
C ALA A 32 0.01 3.56 0.60
N THR A 33 1.21 3.12 0.26
CA THR A 33 2.36 3.05 1.19
C THR A 33 2.71 4.43 1.74
N SER A 34 2.70 5.47 0.90
CA SER A 34 2.98 6.83 1.37
C SER A 34 1.88 7.43 2.24
N LEU A 35 0.63 7.05 2.03
CA LEU A 35 -0.49 7.56 2.82
C LEU A 35 -0.60 6.84 4.16
N VAL A 36 -0.26 5.55 4.21
CA VAL A 36 -0.48 4.68 5.38
C VAL A 36 0.84 4.35 6.07
N VAL A 37 1.70 3.59 5.40
CA VAL A 37 2.93 3.04 6.01
C VAL A 37 3.91 4.16 6.36
N ASP A 38 4.21 5.06 5.42
CA ASP A 38 5.17 6.15 5.65
C ASP A 38 4.69 7.10 6.76
N SER A 39 3.37 7.31 6.86
CA SER A 39 2.77 8.15 7.90
C SER A 39 2.87 7.52 9.29
N VAL A 40 2.78 6.19 9.41
CA VAL A 40 3.00 5.48 10.68
C VAL A 40 4.49 5.37 11.02
N LEU A 41 5.33 5.03 10.05
CA LEU A 41 6.77 4.82 10.25
C LEU A 41 7.55 6.12 10.42
N GLY A 42 7.01 7.25 9.94
CA GLY A 42 7.65 8.56 10.04
C GLY A 42 8.80 8.79 9.05
N PHE A 43 8.97 7.91 8.06
CA PHE A 43 9.92 8.09 6.96
C PHE A 43 9.36 7.50 5.67
N ARG A 44 9.93 7.93 4.55
CA ARG A 44 9.59 7.41 3.21
C ARG A 44 10.16 5.99 3.04
N THR A 45 9.29 4.99 2.92
CA THR A 45 9.66 3.64 2.47
C THR A 45 9.98 3.62 0.98
N HIS A 46 10.54 2.51 0.49
CA HIS A 46 10.82 2.29 -0.92
C HIS A 46 9.58 2.58 -1.81
N LYS A 47 9.85 3.06 -3.03
CA LYS A 47 8.82 3.43 -4.01
C LYS A 47 9.23 2.90 -5.38
N MET A 48 8.25 2.43 -6.15
CA MET A 48 8.45 1.93 -7.50
C MET A 48 8.71 3.05 -8.49
N SER A 49 7.97 4.13 -8.40
CA SER A 49 8.12 5.28 -9.27
C SER A 49 9.35 6.09 -8.87
N LEU A 50 10.31 6.17 -9.80
CA LEU A 50 11.54 6.94 -9.63
C LEU A 50 11.26 8.44 -9.42
N ASN A 51 10.15 8.92 -9.99
CA ASN A 51 9.71 10.30 -9.89
C ASN A 51 8.65 10.51 -8.79
N TYR A 52 8.50 9.54 -7.87
CA TYR A 52 7.56 9.67 -6.79
C TYR A 52 7.89 10.86 -5.89
N ARG A 53 6.93 11.78 -5.79
CA ARG A 53 7.00 12.94 -4.88
C ARG A 53 6.19 12.63 -3.65
N SER A 54 6.72 12.77 -2.44
CA SER A 54 5.94 12.58 -1.19
C SER A 54 4.90 13.69 -0.97
N PRO A 55 3.85 13.46 -0.15
CA PRO A 55 2.88 14.49 0.22
C PRO A 55 3.57 15.72 0.83
N LYS A 56 2.95 16.90 0.78
CA LYS A 56 3.51 18.10 1.41
C LYS A 56 3.54 17.91 2.93
N ARG A 57 4.42 18.62 3.63
CA ARG A 57 4.60 18.48 5.09
C ARG A 57 3.29 18.59 5.88
N HIS A 58 2.42 19.55 5.55
CA HIS A 58 1.11 19.67 6.20
C HIS A 58 0.18 18.48 5.91
N GLU A 59 0.20 17.95 4.68
CA GLU A 59 -0.58 16.75 4.32
C GLU A 59 -0.03 15.51 5.05
N GLN A 60 1.29 15.42 5.26
CA GLN A 60 1.89 14.34 6.05
C GLN A 60 1.45 14.39 7.52
N THR A 61 1.43 15.58 8.13
CA THR A 61 0.92 15.78 9.49
C THR A 61 -0.55 15.39 9.59
N GLU A 62 -1.38 15.86 8.65
CA GLU A 62 -2.81 15.53 8.58
C GLU A 62 -3.03 14.01 8.46
N LEU A 63 -2.28 13.33 7.57
CA LEU A 63 -2.36 11.87 7.40
C LEU A 63 -1.94 11.11 8.65
N LYS A 64 -0.88 11.58 9.33
CA LYS A 64 -0.42 11.00 10.59
C LYS A 64 -1.51 11.09 11.66
N GLU A 65 -2.13 12.26 11.84
CA GLU A 65 -3.22 12.46 12.81
C GLU A 65 -4.44 11.57 12.50
N ILE A 66 -4.79 11.43 11.21
CA ILE A 66 -5.87 10.55 10.76
C ILE A 66 -5.58 9.09 11.15
N LEU A 67 -4.34 8.61 10.93
CA LEU A 67 -3.97 7.22 11.19
C LEU A 67 -3.76 6.93 12.68
N GLU A 68 -3.18 7.85 13.44
CA GLU A 68 -3.09 7.72 14.90
C GLU A 68 -4.48 7.57 15.52
N LYS A 69 -5.44 8.36 15.03
CA LYS A 69 -6.85 8.21 15.44
C LYS A 69 -7.43 6.87 15.01
N TYR A 70 -7.21 6.44 13.77
CA TYR A 70 -7.69 5.15 13.25
C TYR A 70 -7.16 3.95 14.06
N ILE A 71 -5.88 3.96 14.42
CA ILE A 71 -5.27 2.90 15.23
C ILE A 71 -6.00 2.76 16.57
N GLY A 72 -6.43 3.87 17.17
CA GLY A 72 -7.19 3.87 18.42
C GLY A 72 -8.69 3.55 18.27
N ASP A 73 -9.38 4.15 17.31
CA ASP A 73 -10.85 4.07 17.20
C ASP A 73 -11.35 2.95 16.27
N GLN A 74 -10.49 2.43 15.39
CA GLN A 74 -10.78 1.39 14.40
C GLN A 74 -11.91 1.75 13.41
N ASP A 75 -12.24 3.04 13.26
CA ASP A 75 -13.28 3.53 12.35
C ASP A 75 -12.73 3.64 10.92
N MET A 76 -12.78 2.52 10.21
CA MET A 76 -12.34 2.40 8.82
C MET A 76 -13.05 3.39 7.89
N ARG A 77 -14.37 3.57 8.05
CA ARG A 77 -15.19 4.37 7.13
C ARG A 77 -14.86 5.85 7.26
N SER A 78 -14.79 6.35 8.49
CA SER A 78 -14.40 7.74 8.78
C SER A 78 -12.96 8.01 8.33
N THR A 79 -12.07 7.04 8.52
CA THR A 79 -10.67 7.12 8.11
C THR A 79 -10.53 7.29 6.59
N ILE A 80 -11.19 6.44 5.80
CA ILE A 80 -11.17 6.55 4.32
C ILE A 80 -11.74 7.89 3.87
N GLN A 81 -12.85 8.33 4.47
CA GLN A 81 -13.46 9.61 4.13
C GLN A 81 -12.50 10.78 4.36
N LYS A 82 -11.76 10.78 5.47
CA LYS A 82 -10.75 11.81 5.76
C LYS A 82 -9.57 11.72 4.80
N ILE A 83 -9.03 10.52 4.56
CA ILE A 83 -7.92 10.31 3.61
C ILE A 83 -8.30 10.85 2.21
N PHE A 84 -9.52 10.60 1.73
CA PHE A 84 -9.97 11.04 0.41
C PHE A 84 -10.17 12.56 0.31
N ARG A 85 -10.35 13.26 1.45
CA ARG A 85 -10.41 14.72 1.53
C ARG A 85 -9.04 15.38 1.49
N VAL A 86 -7.96 14.66 1.82
CA VAL A 86 -6.59 15.16 1.72
C VAL A 86 -6.33 15.61 0.28
N LYS A 87 -5.84 16.84 0.11
CA LYS A 87 -5.78 17.53 -1.19
C LYS A 87 -5.01 16.75 -2.26
N ARG A 88 -3.90 16.12 -1.88
CA ARG A 88 -3.14 15.21 -2.76
C ARG A 88 -3.96 14.01 -3.23
N VAL A 89 -4.67 13.34 -2.32
CA VAL A 89 -5.47 12.14 -2.63
C VAL A 89 -6.65 12.52 -3.51
N SER A 90 -7.36 13.59 -3.16
CA SER A 90 -8.44 14.14 -3.98
C SER A 90 -7.97 14.44 -5.41
N ARG A 91 -6.79 15.05 -5.58
CA ARG A 91 -6.21 15.31 -6.91
C ARG A 91 -5.90 14.01 -7.67
N PHE A 92 -5.33 13.02 -6.99
CA PHE A 92 -4.99 11.72 -7.58
C PHE A 92 -6.25 10.99 -8.08
N LEU A 93 -7.33 11.00 -7.28
CA LEU A 93 -8.60 10.38 -7.64
C LEU A 93 -9.30 11.09 -8.80
N LYS A 94 -9.28 12.43 -8.84
CA LYS A 94 -9.90 13.23 -9.92
C LYS A 94 -9.35 12.95 -11.32
N GLN A 95 -8.13 12.41 -11.41
CA GLN A 95 -7.48 12.07 -12.68
C GLN A 95 -7.79 10.63 -13.15
N ARG A 96 -8.61 9.89 -12.39
CA ARG A 96 -8.88 8.47 -12.63
C ARG A 96 -10.36 8.21 -12.85
N THR A 97 -10.67 7.22 -13.68
CA THR A 97 -12.05 6.74 -13.88
C THR A 97 -12.55 6.02 -12.62
N LEU A 98 -13.87 5.90 -12.46
CA LEU A 98 -14.47 5.25 -11.28
C LEU A 98 -13.91 3.83 -11.02
N PRO A 99 -13.75 2.92 -12.00
CA PRO A 99 -13.14 1.62 -11.75
C PRO A 99 -11.72 1.70 -11.18
N LYS A 100 -10.91 2.65 -11.64
CA LYS A 100 -9.55 2.88 -11.14
C LYS A 100 -9.54 3.48 -9.73
N GLN A 101 -10.52 4.34 -9.42
CA GLN A 101 -10.71 4.85 -8.06
C GLN A 101 -11.10 3.72 -7.09
N ILE A 102 -11.98 2.81 -7.50
CA ILE A 102 -12.35 1.60 -6.74
C ILE A 102 -11.12 0.72 -6.53
N ALA A 103 -10.34 0.46 -7.58
CA ALA A 103 -9.12 -0.34 -7.47
C ALA A 103 -8.11 0.25 -6.48
N PHE A 104 -7.90 1.58 -6.51
CA PHE A 104 -7.06 2.26 -5.54
C PHE A 104 -7.63 2.18 -4.11
N ARG A 105 -8.93 2.40 -3.93
CA ARG A 105 -9.60 2.27 -2.63
C ARG A 105 -9.39 0.89 -2.03
N ASP A 106 -9.60 -0.16 -2.82
CA ASP A 106 -9.46 -1.54 -2.36
C ASP A 106 -8.00 -1.89 -2.06
N HIS A 107 -7.05 -1.28 -2.77
CA HIS A 107 -5.64 -1.40 -2.46
C HIS A 107 -5.27 -0.68 -1.16
N LEU A 108 -5.76 0.55 -0.95
CA LEU A 108 -5.58 1.32 0.29
C LEU A 108 -6.15 0.57 1.51
N LEU A 109 -7.31 -0.09 1.36
CA LEU A 109 -7.94 -0.90 2.40
C LEU A 109 -7.02 -2.00 2.93
N ARG A 110 -6.21 -2.63 2.07
CA ARG A 110 -5.25 -3.68 2.49
C ARG A 110 -4.19 -3.11 3.41
N PHE A 111 -3.72 -1.90 3.13
CA PHE A 111 -2.73 -1.24 3.99
C PHE A 111 -3.32 -0.82 5.33
N LEU A 112 -4.56 -0.31 5.35
CA LEU A 112 -5.27 0.01 6.59
C LEU A 112 -5.54 -1.24 7.43
N GLN A 113 -5.85 -2.38 6.79
CA GLN A 113 -6.07 -3.66 7.47
C GLN A 113 -4.86 -4.12 8.30
N MET A 114 -3.63 -3.73 7.97
CA MET A 114 -2.44 -4.06 8.78
C MET A 114 -2.47 -3.43 10.17
N PHE A 115 -3.28 -2.39 10.37
CA PHE A 115 -3.40 -1.65 11.63
C PHE A 115 -4.73 -1.94 12.34
N THR A 116 -5.48 -2.95 11.89
CA THR A 116 -6.66 -3.38 12.63
C THR A 116 -6.28 -4.18 13.86
N SER A 117 -7.06 -4.07 14.94
CA SER A 117 -6.86 -4.88 16.14
C SER A 117 -7.00 -6.39 15.88
N SER A 118 -7.73 -6.76 14.82
CA SER A 118 -7.97 -8.14 14.41
C SER A 118 -6.90 -8.73 13.47
N SER A 119 -5.97 -7.93 12.93
CA SER A 119 -4.99 -8.39 11.94
C SER A 119 -4.06 -9.47 12.48
N GLY A 120 -3.71 -9.38 13.78
CA GLY A 120 -2.72 -10.24 14.43
C GLY A 120 -1.27 -9.94 14.06
N PHE A 121 -1.02 -8.85 13.33
CA PHE A 121 0.31 -8.32 13.06
C PHE A 121 0.27 -6.79 12.86
N THR A 122 1.42 -6.14 12.85
CA THR A 122 1.54 -4.72 12.51
C THR A 122 2.87 -4.45 11.81
N VAL A 123 3.07 -3.22 11.33
CA VAL A 123 4.32 -2.77 10.70
C VAL A 123 5.10 -1.88 11.66
N GLN A 124 6.40 -2.10 11.79
CA GLN A 124 7.31 -1.27 12.58
C GLN A 124 8.56 -0.86 11.78
N PRO A 125 9.25 0.23 12.19
CA PRO A 125 10.53 0.60 11.60
C PRO A 125 11.58 -0.50 11.74
N CYS A 126 12.31 -0.77 10.66
CA CYS A 126 13.46 -1.67 10.63
C CYS A 126 14.72 -0.92 10.19
N PHE A 127 15.72 -0.88 11.07
CA PHE A 127 17.00 -0.20 10.83
C PHE A 127 18.16 -1.17 10.54
N ARG A 128 17.86 -2.46 10.37
CA ARG A 128 18.84 -3.56 10.34
C ARG A 128 19.68 -3.56 9.06
N TYR A 129 19.06 -3.37 7.90
CA TYR A 129 19.70 -3.60 6.61
C TYR A 129 20.28 -2.31 6.02
N ARG A 130 21.59 -2.34 5.70
CA ARG A 130 22.29 -1.19 5.09
C ARG A 130 21.85 -0.94 3.64
N ALA A 131 21.47 -1.98 2.91
CA ALA A 131 21.01 -1.88 1.52
C ALA A 131 19.76 -0.98 1.38
N GLU A 132 18.92 -0.93 2.42
CA GLU A 132 17.71 -0.11 2.49
C GLU A 132 17.96 1.27 3.14
N ASN A 133 19.23 1.72 3.21
CA ASN A 133 19.65 2.90 3.96
C ASN A 133 19.19 2.89 5.44
N ARG A 134 19.02 1.69 6.03
CA ARG A 134 18.46 1.49 7.37
C ARG A 134 17.06 2.10 7.52
N ARG A 135 16.25 2.12 6.47
CA ARG A 135 14.89 2.69 6.48
C ARG A 135 13.91 1.69 5.87
N GLY A 136 13.86 0.50 6.46
CA GLY A 136 12.95 -0.58 6.09
C GLY A 136 11.70 -0.63 6.98
N GLY A 137 10.70 -1.38 6.56
CA GLY A 137 9.58 -1.79 7.40
C GLY A 137 9.70 -3.28 7.72
N MET A 138 9.40 -3.68 8.96
CA MET A 138 9.28 -5.08 9.36
C MET A 138 7.86 -5.39 9.83
N LEU A 139 7.42 -6.63 9.62
CA LEU A 139 6.16 -7.14 10.16
C LEU A 139 6.40 -7.75 11.55
N VAL A 140 5.56 -7.37 12.50
CA VAL A 140 5.64 -7.83 13.89
C VAL A 140 4.32 -8.45 14.28
N ALA A 141 4.35 -9.68 14.79
CA ALA A 141 3.15 -10.34 15.31
C ALA A 141 2.62 -9.61 16.55
N THR A 142 1.31 -9.38 16.60
CA THR A 142 0.61 -8.77 17.75
C THR A 142 -0.20 -9.77 18.56
N LYS A 143 -0.25 -11.02 18.11
CA LYS A 143 -0.88 -12.16 18.79
C LYS A 143 -0.05 -13.43 18.55
N PRO A 144 -0.19 -14.49 19.37
CA PRO A 144 0.42 -15.78 19.08
C PRO A 144 -0.18 -16.40 17.83
N TRP A 145 0.66 -17.05 17.04
CA TRP A 145 0.29 -17.81 15.83
C TRP A 145 0.80 -19.25 15.95
N GLN A 146 0.01 -20.20 15.46
CA GLN A 146 0.34 -21.62 15.45
C GLN A 146 0.72 -22.10 14.04
N LYS A 147 1.42 -23.24 13.99
CA LYS A 147 1.75 -23.88 12.71
C LYS A 147 0.46 -24.27 11.98
N GLY A 148 0.29 -23.75 10.77
CA GLY A 148 -0.89 -23.98 9.95
C GLY A 148 -1.89 -22.82 9.94
N ASP A 149 -1.72 -21.82 10.82
CA ASP A 149 -2.54 -20.61 10.77
C ASP A 149 -2.28 -19.81 9.49
N VAL A 150 -3.33 -19.18 8.98
CA VAL A 150 -3.29 -18.29 7.83
C VAL A 150 -3.54 -16.86 8.28
N ILE A 151 -2.70 -15.93 7.82
CA ILE A 151 -2.86 -14.51 8.09
C ILE A 151 -3.65 -13.88 6.93
N ASP A 152 -4.98 -13.97 6.99
CA ASP A 152 -5.87 -13.55 5.90
C ASP A 152 -5.78 -12.06 5.54
N SER A 153 -5.33 -11.22 6.47
CA SER A 153 -5.15 -9.77 6.25
C SER A 153 -3.78 -9.40 5.68
N LEU A 154 -2.80 -10.32 5.69
CA LEU A 154 -1.49 -10.12 5.07
C LEU A 154 -1.55 -10.48 3.58
N VAL A 155 -2.22 -9.62 2.81
CA VAL A 155 -2.43 -9.83 1.37
C VAL A 155 -1.55 -8.88 0.58
N GLY A 156 -0.75 -9.42 -0.33
CA GLY A 156 -0.19 -8.60 -1.40
C GLY A 156 -0.77 -8.94 -2.76
N VAL A 157 -0.55 -8.01 -3.67
CA VAL A 157 -1.22 -7.92 -4.96
C VAL A 157 -0.17 -8.17 -6.03
N LEU A 158 -0.33 -9.20 -6.86
CA LEU A 158 0.73 -9.61 -7.80
C LEU A 158 0.56 -8.92 -9.15
N GLY A 159 1.51 -8.06 -9.52
CA GLY A 159 1.57 -7.52 -10.88
C GLY A 159 2.35 -8.44 -11.80
N ASP A 160 1.74 -8.85 -12.92
CA ASP A 160 2.46 -9.58 -13.98
C ASP A 160 3.35 -8.59 -14.75
N LEU A 161 4.67 -8.84 -14.71
CA LEU A 161 5.66 -8.10 -15.49
C LEU A 161 6.02 -8.92 -16.74
N ARG A 162 5.57 -8.45 -17.90
CA ARG A 162 6.08 -8.94 -19.18
C ARG A 162 7.44 -8.30 -19.47
N ASN A 163 8.31 -9.00 -20.22
CA ASN A 163 9.71 -8.61 -20.47
C ASN A 163 9.85 -7.16 -21.01
N ASP A 164 8.91 -6.70 -21.82
CA ASP A 164 8.86 -5.34 -22.37
C ASP A 164 8.62 -4.26 -21.31
N LYS A 165 7.78 -4.57 -20.31
CA LYS A 165 7.47 -3.68 -19.19
C LYS A 165 8.50 -3.73 -18.08
N GLU A 166 9.16 -4.88 -17.91
CA GLU A 166 10.23 -5.05 -16.93
C GLU A 166 11.35 -4.04 -17.14
N LEU A 167 11.82 -3.88 -18.39
CA LEU A 167 12.85 -2.90 -18.76
C LEU A 167 12.42 -1.43 -18.61
N GLN A 168 11.13 -1.15 -18.73
CA GLN A 168 10.60 0.22 -18.63
C GLN A 168 10.34 0.65 -17.18
N LEU A 169 9.93 -0.30 -16.34
CA LEU A 169 9.51 -0.05 -14.96
C LEU A 169 10.65 -0.27 -13.97
N LEU A 170 11.51 -1.26 -14.20
CA LEU A 170 12.55 -1.64 -13.25
C LEU A 170 13.90 -1.00 -13.57
N ARG A 171 14.56 -0.56 -12.51
CA ARG A 171 15.97 -0.21 -12.46
C ARG A 171 16.60 -1.08 -11.37
N LYS A 172 17.59 -1.85 -11.81
CA LYS A 172 18.36 -2.74 -10.94
C LYS A 172 18.89 -1.97 -9.72
N ASP A 173 18.77 -2.58 -8.54
CA ASP A 173 19.20 -2.05 -7.25
C ASP A 173 18.51 -0.74 -6.81
N VAL A 174 17.39 -0.38 -7.45
CA VAL A 174 16.63 0.84 -7.13
C VAL A 174 15.18 0.53 -6.75
N ASN A 175 14.46 -0.20 -7.60
CA ASN A 175 13.05 -0.51 -7.42
C ASN A 175 12.69 -1.97 -7.76
N ASP A 176 13.67 -2.86 -7.67
CA ASP A 176 13.56 -4.32 -7.85
C ASP A 176 13.49 -5.09 -6.52
N PHE A 177 13.32 -4.37 -5.39
CA PHE A 177 13.34 -4.92 -4.03
C PHE A 177 12.32 -6.04 -3.78
N SER A 178 11.25 -6.10 -4.56
CA SER A 178 10.15 -7.03 -4.37
C SER A 178 9.71 -7.73 -5.66
N VAL A 179 10.66 -7.93 -6.57
CA VAL A 179 10.48 -8.74 -7.78
C VAL A 179 10.78 -10.20 -7.44
N MET A 180 9.81 -11.07 -7.70
CA MET A 180 9.90 -12.52 -7.51
C MET A 180 9.84 -13.21 -8.87
N TYR A 181 10.69 -14.21 -9.09
CA TYR A 181 10.60 -15.03 -10.30
C TYR A 181 9.73 -16.27 -10.04
N SER A 182 8.64 -16.43 -10.81
CA SER A 182 7.81 -17.64 -10.73
C SER A 182 8.32 -18.69 -11.71
N THR A 183 8.88 -19.78 -11.19
CA THR A 183 9.32 -20.94 -12.01
C THR A 183 8.17 -21.69 -12.66
N ARG A 184 6.96 -21.61 -12.10
CA ARG A 184 5.74 -22.23 -12.65
C ARG A 184 5.18 -21.47 -13.86
N CYS A 185 5.37 -20.15 -13.90
CA CYS A 185 4.86 -19.30 -14.98
C CYS A 185 5.98 -18.79 -15.90
N VAL A 186 7.24 -19.06 -15.58
CA VAL A 186 8.45 -18.61 -16.30
C VAL A 186 8.43 -17.09 -16.51
N GLN A 187 7.96 -16.34 -15.49
CA GLN A 187 7.75 -14.89 -15.56
C GLN A 187 8.05 -14.21 -14.22
N SER A 188 8.55 -12.97 -14.29
CA SER A 188 8.73 -12.08 -13.14
C SER A 188 7.36 -11.60 -12.63
N ARG A 189 7.15 -11.71 -11.33
CA ARG A 189 5.98 -11.18 -10.61
C ARG A 189 6.45 -10.17 -9.60
N TRP A 190 5.75 -9.05 -9.50
CA TRP A 190 6.10 -8.01 -8.54
C TRP A 190 5.12 -7.99 -7.37
N PHE A 191 5.68 -7.84 -6.16
CA PHE A 191 4.94 -7.75 -4.91
C PHE A 191 5.11 -6.34 -4.32
N PRO A 192 4.05 -5.56 -4.12
CA PRO A 192 4.21 -4.13 -3.86
C PRO A 192 4.92 -3.76 -2.54
N PHE A 193 4.92 -4.66 -1.56
CA PHE A 193 5.56 -4.43 -0.27
C PHE A 193 6.24 -5.70 0.24
N SER A 194 7.57 -5.74 0.25
CA SER A 194 8.34 -6.75 0.99
C SER A 194 8.76 -6.16 2.34
N ALA A 195 8.32 -6.77 3.43
CA ALA A 195 8.90 -6.52 4.75
C ALA A 195 10.12 -7.42 4.95
N SER A 196 11.20 -6.84 5.47
CA SER A 196 12.50 -7.51 5.65
C SER A 196 12.74 -8.02 7.07
#